data_AF-A0A7J7HMM7-F1
#
_entry.id   AF-A0A7J7HMM7-F1
#
_cell.length_a   1.000
_cell.length_b   1.000
_cell.length_c   1.000
_cell.angle_alpha   90.00
_cell.angle_beta   90.00
_cell.angle_gamma   90.00
#
_symmetry.space_group_name_H-M   'P 1'
#
loop_
_entity.id
_entity.type
_entity.pdbx_description
1 polymer ?
#
loop_
_entity_poly.entity_id
_entity_poly.type
_entity_poly.pdbx_seq_one_letter_code
_entity_poly.pdbx_strand_id
1 'polypeptide(L)'
;MSFNDDEPIVASQDVSGEKPAAFLAGKTKATIINKTTAPLEESEFKVMLELTGAGSGNDRSGVDLVTVLDVSGSMGGEKLEKMKIAMLFMIKKLSVIDRLSIVTFNGGSHRLCPLRQITENSQAEIEKLVNALVANGGTNISAGLQTGLKVLNDRRLTSGRAVGIMLMSDGQQNAGGDAAQVPVGNVPVCTFGFGADHDPTVLNAIANNSVGGTFSDVRNQDNLSIAFSQCLAGLLTVVVQDLKLTVTRVESTIVKVSAGNYIQSKDDANGSVTVSFGDLYIKEVRKVIVDLLLPAASSPAGSDVLEITYTYSSGGKLFDANPIILTVSRTGRTSVEPEREEVMMEENRLRTAQMMKEARVMADDQKLDNARDKLVEAQNLLEDVVNDESNPLIEMLKSELQQIKRLMKSQEIYEKQGRPFALSSETSHNRQRYAAKGDDVEKLRMFATPRMDAYLEQAKSFDEDPSKPLPSVDEDEKQELAADPLAPIVGALSYYIQTAIQSLKSIDNILNKAARQ
;
A
#
# COMPACT_ATOMS: atom_id res chain seq x y z
N MET A 1 8.00 4.51 -32.01
CA MET A 1 7.28 3.29 -32.43
C MET A 1 6.30 2.91 -31.33
N SER A 2 4.99 2.86 -31.58
CA SER A 2 3.98 2.35 -30.63
C SER A 2 4.04 0.83 -30.58
N PHE A 3 3.79 0.21 -29.43
CA PHE A 3 3.50 -1.21 -29.34
C PHE A 3 2.04 -1.45 -29.78
N ASN A 4 1.81 -2.34 -30.74
CA ASN A 4 0.50 -2.57 -31.36
C ASN A 4 0.12 -4.06 -31.39
N ASP A 5 0.72 -4.83 -30.47
CA ASP A 5 0.71 -6.29 -30.44
C ASP A 5 -0.10 -6.87 -29.29
N ASP A 6 -1.05 -6.10 -28.76
CA ASP A 6 -2.03 -6.59 -27.79
C ASP A 6 -2.84 -7.75 -28.37
N GLU A 7 -2.65 -8.93 -27.79
CA GLU A 7 -3.46 -10.11 -28.09
C GLU A 7 -4.90 -9.89 -27.58
N PRO A 8 -5.93 -10.34 -28.35
CA PRO A 8 -7.29 -10.35 -27.85
C PRO A 8 -7.37 -11.26 -26.62
N ILE A 9 -7.94 -10.74 -25.53
CA ILE A 9 -8.15 -11.54 -24.32
C ILE A 9 -9.06 -12.70 -24.67
N VAL A 10 -8.57 -13.93 -24.52
CA VAL A 10 -9.41 -15.12 -24.56
C VAL A 10 -10.23 -15.08 -23.27
N ALA A 11 -11.52 -14.77 -23.41
CA ALA A 11 -12.45 -14.90 -22.29
C ALA A 11 -12.40 -16.36 -21.82
N SER A 12 -12.15 -16.58 -20.52
CA SER A 12 -12.43 -17.87 -19.91
C SER A 12 -13.89 -18.21 -20.24
N GLN A 13 -14.14 -19.36 -20.85
CA GLN A 13 -15.49 -19.80 -21.19
C GLN A 13 -16.40 -19.60 -19.99
N ASP A 14 -17.47 -18.84 -20.19
CA ASP A 14 -18.55 -18.67 -19.22
C ASP A 14 -19.07 -20.06 -18.82
N VAL A 15 -18.64 -20.55 -17.66
CA VAL A 15 -19.46 -21.49 -16.89
C VAL A 15 -20.52 -20.63 -16.19
N SER A 16 -21.41 -20.05 -17.00
CA SER A 16 -22.55 -19.27 -16.54
C SER A 16 -23.61 -20.23 -15.99
N GLY A 17 -23.42 -20.67 -14.74
CA GLY A 17 -24.57 -20.82 -13.86
C GLY A 17 -25.03 -19.40 -13.50
N GLU A 18 -26.31 -19.08 -13.69
CA GLU A 18 -26.91 -17.79 -13.32
C GLU A 18 -26.38 -17.33 -11.95
N LYS A 19 -25.47 -16.34 -11.96
CA LYS A 19 -25.03 -15.70 -10.72
C LYS A 19 -26.25 -14.92 -10.20
N PRO A 20 -26.79 -15.25 -9.01
CA PRO A 20 -27.86 -14.46 -8.42
C PRO A 20 -27.39 -13.01 -8.30
N ALA A 21 -28.27 -12.06 -8.58
CA ALA A 21 -27.99 -10.63 -8.59
C ALA A 21 -27.05 -10.25 -7.44
N ALA A 22 -25.78 -9.99 -7.78
CA ALA A 22 -24.77 -9.68 -6.79
C ALA A 22 -25.16 -8.37 -6.13
N PHE A 23 -25.40 -8.42 -4.82
CA PHE A 23 -25.51 -7.21 -4.00
C PHE A 23 -24.31 -6.32 -4.34
N LEU A 24 -24.55 -5.07 -4.75
CA LEU A 24 -23.52 -4.05 -4.85
C LEU A 24 -23.07 -3.71 -3.43
N ALA A 25 -22.23 -4.60 -2.90
CA ALA A 25 -21.58 -4.52 -1.62
C ALA A 25 -20.44 -3.52 -1.68
N GLY A 26 -20.32 -2.64 -0.69
CA GLY A 26 -19.10 -1.87 -0.52
C GLY A 26 -17.89 -2.82 -0.46
N LYS A 27 -16.88 -2.62 -1.32
CA LYS A 27 -15.58 -3.31 -1.27
C LYS A 27 -14.60 -2.62 -0.32
N THR A 28 -15.13 -1.70 0.48
CA THR A 28 -14.42 -1.01 1.55
C THR A 28 -15.29 -1.00 2.79
N LYS A 29 -14.69 -1.24 3.95
CA LYS A 29 -15.28 -0.99 5.27
C LYS A 29 -14.68 0.29 5.82
N ALA A 30 -15.53 1.27 6.14
CA ALA A 30 -15.12 2.49 6.84
C ALA A 30 -15.45 2.38 8.33
N THR A 31 -14.46 2.54 9.19
CA THR A 31 -14.61 2.59 10.66
C THR A 31 -14.21 3.97 11.15
N ILE A 32 -15.00 4.54 12.06
CA ILE A 32 -14.75 5.85 12.68
C ILE A 32 -14.47 5.62 14.15
N ILE A 33 -13.33 6.13 14.63
CA ILE A 33 -12.88 5.98 16.02
C ILE A 33 -12.61 7.37 16.58
N ASN A 34 -13.36 7.73 17.62
CA ASN A 34 -13.29 9.01 18.30
C ASN A 34 -13.89 8.90 19.70
N LYS A 35 -13.63 9.90 20.55
CA LYS A 35 -14.35 10.09 21.81
C LYS A 35 -15.84 10.30 21.55
N THR A 36 -16.70 9.80 22.41
CA THR A 36 -18.15 9.97 22.28
C THR A 36 -18.64 11.35 22.72
N THR A 37 -17.86 12.01 23.58
CA THR A 37 -18.20 13.30 24.19
C THR A 37 -17.14 14.37 23.97
N ALA A 38 -17.56 15.63 24.00
CA ALA A 38 -16.68 16.80 24.01
C ALA A 38 -17.23 17.87 24.98
N PRO A 39 -16.37 18.77 25.53
CA PRO A 39 -16.79 19.82 26.47
C PRO A 39 -17.71 20.86 25.79
N LEU A 40 -18.24 21.85 26.53
CA LEU A 40 -18.99 22.96 25.92
C LEU A 40 -18.06 24.07 25.43
N GLU A 41 -16.89 24.21 26.03
CA GLU A 41 -15.87 25.16 25.63
C GLU A 41 -15.29 24.80 24.25
N GLU A 42 -14.60 25.77 23.64
CA GLU A 42 -13.80 25.49 22.45
C GLU A 42 -12.73 24.45 22.79
N SER A 43 -12.62 23.40 21.97
CA SER A 43 -11.78 22.25 22.29
C SER A 43 -11.27 21.53 21.05
N GLU A 44 -10.03 21.05 21.12
CA GLU A 44 -9.49 20.12 20.12
C GLU A 44 -10.19 18.76 20.21
N PHE A 45 -10.42 18.15 19.05
CA PHE A 45 -11.09 16.87 18.92
C PHE A 45 -10.50 16.06 17.77
N LYS A 46 -10.22 14.79 18.01
CA LYS A 46 -9.59 13.92 17.01
C LYS A 46 -10.57 12.87 16.52
N VAL A 47 -10.52 12.62 15.22
CA VAL A 47 -11.29 11.58 14.55
C VAL A 47 -10.33 10.73 13.74
N MET A 48 -10.25 9.44 14.06
CA MET A 48 -9.53 8.49 13.22
C MET A 48 -10.50 7.76 12.30
N LEU A 49 -10.16 7.70 11.03
CA LEU A 49 -10.88 7.00 9.98
C LEU A 49 -10.05 5.83 9.52
N GLU A 50 -10.62 4.62 9.52
CA GLU A 50 -9.99 3.42 8.99
C GLU A 50 -10.77 2.92 7.77
N LEU A 51 -10.10 2.86 6.62
CA LEU A 51 -10.63 2.27 5.38
C LEU A 51 -9.96 0.91 5.18
N THR A 52 -10.76 -0.17 5.20
CA THR A 52 -10.29 -1.54 5.03
C THR A 52 -10.80 -2.13 3.72
N GLY A 53 -9.92 -2.73 2.92
CA GLY A 53 -10.33 -3.46 1.72
C GLY A 53 -11.16 -4.69 2.09
N ALA A 54 -12.36 -4.79 1.54
CA ALA A 54 -13.32 -5.87 1.80
C ALA A 54 -13.75 -6.52 0.49
N GLY A 55 -14.05 -7.82 0.54
CA GLY A 55 -14.49 -8.58 -0.63
C GLY A 55 -14.03 -10.03 -0.58
N SER A 56 -14.20 -10.72 -1.72
CA SER A 56 -13.67 -12.05 -1.98
C SER A 56 -12.78 -12.04 -3.21
N GLY A 57 -11.79 -12.94 -3.24
CA GLY A 57 -10.92 -13.11 -4.41
C GLY A 57 -11.68 -13.55 -5.67
N ASN A 58 -12.84 -14.21 -5.53
CA ASN A 58 -13.65 -14.76 -6.62
C ASN A 58 -14.14 -13.73 -7.68
N ASP A 59 -13.93 -12.43 -7.46
CA ASP A 59 -14.27 -11.33 -8.38
C ASP A 59 -13.07 -10.37 -8.55
N ARG A 60 -11.83 -10.90 -8.46
CA ARG A 60 -10.63 -10.09 -8.69
C ARG A 60 -10.54 -9.65 -10.14
N SER A 61 -10.09 -8.41 -10.33
CA SER A 61 -9.77 -7.89 -11.66
C SER A 61 -8.47 -8.52 -12.14
N GLY A 62 -8.37 -8.82 -13.43
CA GLY A 62 -7.10 -9.28 -14.01
C GLY A 62 -6.04 -8.20 -13.90
N VAL A 63 -4.79 -8.59 -13.68
CA VAL A 63 -3.65 -7.67 -13.52
C VAL A 63 -2.89 -7.54 -14.83
N ASP A 64 -2.47 -6.33 -15.18
CA ASP A 64 -1.46 -6.08 -16.20
C ASP A 64 -0.15 -5.67 -15.53
N LEU A 65 0.76 -6.63 -15.50
CA LEU A 65 2.03 -6.52 -14.82
C LEU A 65 3.16 -6.34 -15.83
N VAL A 66 4.02 -5.35 -15.59
CA VAL A 66 5.30 -5.23 -16.30
C VAL A 66 6.44 -5.36 -15.30
N THR A 67 7.30 -6.34 -15.52
CA THR A 67 8.54 -6.45 -14.76
C THR A 67 9.66 -5.74 -15.53
N VAL A 68 10.42 -4.92 -14.84
CA VAL A 68 11.56 -4.15 -15.39
C VAL A 68 12.80 -4.61 -14.64
N LEU A 69 13.59 -5.47 -15.28
CA LEU A 69 14.65 -6.25 -14.65
C LEU A 69 16.04 -5.79 -15.11
N ASP A 70 16.90 -5.47 -14.15
CA ASP A 70 18.31 -5.24 -14.40
C ASP A 70 19.00 -6.55 -14.82
N VAL A 71 19.68 -6.51 -15.97
CA VAL A 71 20.55 -7.59 -16.48
C VAL A 71 21.94 -7.04 -16.79
N SER A 72 22.36 -5.99 -16.10
CA SER A 72 23.71 -5.43 -16.19
C SER A 72 24.78 -6.40 -15.69
N GLY A 73 26.06 -6.09 -15.95
CA GLY A 73 27.16 -6.97 -15.56
C GLY A 73 27.23 -7.30 -14.06
N SER A 74 26.75 -6.41 -13.18
CA SER A 74 26.73 -6.61 -11.72
C SER A 74 25.79 -7.73 -11.28
N MET A 75 24.77 -8.03 -12.09
CA MET A 75 23.84 -9.14 -11.85
C MET A 75 24.45 -10.52 -12.10
N GLY A 76 25.68 -10.62 -12.61
CA GLY A 76 26.32 -11.90 -12.90
C GLY A 76 26.37 -12.87 -11.73
N GLY A 77 26.36 -14.18 -12.04
CA GLY A 77 26.44 -15.23 -11.03
C GLY A 77 25.15 -15.44 -10.25
N GLU A 78 25.25 -15.55 -8.93
CA GLU A 78 24.15 -15.92 -8.04
C GLU A 78 22.97 -14.93 -8.07
N LYS A 79 23.25 -13.63 -8.19
CA LYS A 79 22.23 -12.57 -8.26
C LYS A 79 21.22 -12.82 -9.39
N LEU A 80 21.69 -13.12 -10.59
CA LEU A 80 20.83 -13.41 -11.75
C LEU A 80 20.04 -14.70 -11.54
N GLU A 81 20.65 -15.74 -10.97
CA GLU A 81 19.96 -16.99 -10.70
C GLU A 81 18.85 -16.83 -9.65
N LYS A 82 19.09 -16.06 -8.58
CA LYS A 82 18.04 -15.70 -7.61
C LYS A 82 16.92 -14.88 -8.24
N MET A 83 17.25 -13.93 -9.12
CA MET A 83 16.24 -13.19 -9.89
C MET A 83 15.41 -14.11 -10.80
N LYS A 84 16.04 -15.07 -11.47
CA LYS A 84 15.32 -16.06 -12.29
C LYS A 84 14.35 -16.88 -11.44
N ILE A 85 14.78 -17.38 -10.27
CA ILE A 85 13.91 -18.12 -9.35
C ILE A 85 12.72 -17.26 -8.90
N ALA A 86 12.96 -16.03 -8.48
CA ALA A 86 11.89 -15.09 -8.09
C ALA A 86 10.89 -14.85 -9.24
N MET A 87 11.38 -14.69 -10.47
CA MET A 87 10.54 -14.53 -11.65
C MET A 87 9.74 -15.80 -11.99
N LEU A 88 10.33 -16.98 -11.85
CA LEU A 88 9.62 -18.25 -12.05
C LEU A 88 8.50 -18.43 -11.03
N PHE A 89 8.73 -18.08 -9.76
CA PHE A 89 7.68 -18.05 -8.75
C PHE A 89 6.52 -17.14 -9.20
N MET A 90 6.83 -15.91 -9.60
CA MET A 90 5.80 -14.96 -10.04
C MET A 90 4.99 -15.47 -11.23
N ILE A 91 5.67 -15.99 -12.27
CA ILE A 91 5.04 -16.51 -13.48
C ILE A 91 4.05 -17.65 -13.13
N LYS A 92 4.42 -18.53 -12.21
CA LYS A 92 3.58 -19.64 -11.75
C LYS A 92 2.40 -19.21 -10.88
N LYS A 93 2.45 -18.02 -10.26
CA LYS A 93 1.37 -17.47 -9.44
C LYS A 93 0.38 -16.61 -10.22
N LEU A 94 0.70 -16.20 -11.44
CA LEU A 94 -0.25 -15.52 -12.33
C LEU A 94 -1.23 -16.54 -12.93
N SER A 95 -2.46 -16.11 -13.20
CA SER A 95 -3.47 -16.95 -13.87
C SER A 95 -3.81 -16.45 -15.27
N VAL A 96 -4.67 -17.19 -15.98
CA VAL A 96 -5.08 -16.90 -17.36
C VAL A 96 -5.75 -15.52 -17.56
N ILE A 97 -6.28 -14.91 -16.49
CA ILE A 97 -6.87 -13.57 -16.56
C ILE A 97 -5.82 -12.46 -16.45
N ASP A 98 -4.60 -12.78 -16.01
CA ASP A 98 -3.50 -11.83 -15.84
C ASP A 98 -2.64 -11.75 -17.11
N ARG A 99 -2.02 -10.59 -17.31
CA ARG A 99 -1.06 -10.35 -18.39
C ARG A 99 0.29 -9.93 -17.84
N LEU A 100 1.35 -10.45 -18.43
CA LEU A 100 2.74 -10.15 -18.08
C LEU A 100 3.51 -9.67 -19.31
N SER A 101 4.32 -8.64 -19.13
CA SER A 101 5.41 -8.28 -20.04
C SER A 101 6.71 -8.18 -19.25
N ILE A 102 7.80 -8.68 -19.81
CA ILE A 102 9.12 -8.59 -19.19
C ILE A 102 9.96 -7.62 -20.03
N VAL A 103 10.42 -6.57 -19.37
CA VAL A 103 11.38 -5.61 -19.89
C VAL A 103 12.69 -5.85 -19.15
N THR A 104 13.78 -5.98 -19.90
CA THR A 104 15.11 -6.00 -19.33
C THR A 104 15.84 -4.71 -19.67
N PHE A 105 16.78 -4.34 -18.83
CA PHE A 105 17.68 -3.24 -19.13
C PHE A 105 19.11 -3.54 -18.72
N ASN A 106 20.03 -2.95 -19.46
CA ASN A 106 21.44 -2.83 -19.17
C ASN A 106 21.88 -1.44 -19.62
N GLY A 107 22.83 -1.30 -20.56
CA GLY A 107 23.09 -0.01 -21.22
C GLY A 107 21.91 0.52 -22.05
N GLY A 108 21.04 -0.38 -22.53
CA GLY A 108 19.77 -0.06 -23.20
C GLY A 108 18.59 -0.77 -22.55
N SER A 109 17.39 -0.69 -23.14
CA SER A 109 16.23 -1.46 -22.71
C SER A 109 15.70 -2.36 -23.83
N HIS A 110 15.19 -3.52 -23.45
CA HIS A 110 14.63 -4.49 -24.38
C HIS A 110 13.36 -5.11 -23.80
N ARG A 111 12.31 -5.19 -24.61
CA ARG A 111 11.07 -5.88 -24.24
C ARG A 111 11.17 -7.33 -24.69
N LEU A 112 11.41 -8.25 -23.75
CA LEU A 112 11.59 -9.69 -24.04
C LEU A 112 10.32 -10.34 -24.57
N CYS A 113 9.16 -9.95 -24.03
CA CYS A 113 7.87 -10.41 -24.50
C CYS A 113 6.85 -9.26 -24.53
N PRO A 114 5.92 -9.27 -25.50
CA PRO A 114 4.72 -8.44 -25.45
C PRO A 114 3.92 -8.67 -24.17
N LEU A 115 2.97 -7.78 -23.88
CA LEU A 115 2.03 -7.98 -22.78
C LEU A 115 1.04 -9.10 -23.15
N ARG A 116 1.29 -10.30 -22.61
CA ARG A 116 0.55 -11.53 -22.97
C ARG A 116 -0.17 -12.12 -21.77
N GLN A 117 -1.31 -12.76 -22.04
CA GLN A 117 -2.01 -13.55 -21.02
C GLN A 117 -1.18 -14.76 -20.59
N ILE A 118 -1.30 -15.17 -19.33
CA ILE A 118 -0.60 -16.35 -18.79
C ILE A 118 -1.44 -17.63 -19.00
N THR A 119 -1.38 -18.16 -20.21
CA THR A 119 -1.87 -19.51 -20.56
C THR A 119 -0.78 -20.55 -20.32
N GLU A 120 -1.11 -21.84 -20.27
CA GLU A 120 -0.09 -22.89 -20.10
C GLU A 120 1.04 -22.80 -21.14
N ASN A 121 0.71 -22.49 -22.41
CA ASN A 121 1.68 -22.35 -23.48
C ASN A 121 2.55 -21.10 -23.32
N SER A 122 1.93 -19.93 -23.13
CA SER A 122 2.66 -18.66 -22.99
C SER A 122 3.47 -18.64 -21.69
N GLN A 123 3.01 -19.27 -20.62
CA GLN A 123 3.75 -19.47 -19.39
C GLN A 123 5.06 -20.21 -19.67
N ALA A 124 5.01 -21.37 -20.33
CA ALA A 124 6.21 -22.14 -20.67
C ALA A 124 7.18 -21.38 -21.59
N GLU A 125 6.68 -20.55 -22.50
CA GLU A 125 7.51 -19.67 -23.34
C GLU A 125 8.20 -18.59 -22.51
N ILE A 126 7.48 -17.92 -21.61
CA ILE A 126 8.03 -16.86 -20.76
C ILE A 126 9.05 -17.44 -19.78
N GLU A 127 8.79 -18.62 -19.19
CA GLU A 127 9.76 -19.32 -18.33
C GLU A 127 11.07 -19.62 -19.08
N LYS A 128 11.01 -20.01 -20.36
CA LYS A 128 12.21 -20.20 -21.20
C LYS A 128 12.96 -18.90 -21.45
N LEU A 129 12.25 -17.79 -21.71
CA LEU A 129 12.87 -16.47 -21.90
C LEU A 129 13.61 -16.00 -20.64
N VAL A 130 13.02 -16.19 -19.46
CA VAL A 130 13.65 -15.86 -18.17
C VAL A 130 14.90 -16.70 -17.93
N ASN A 131 14.82 -18.01 -18.17
CA ASN A 131 15.97 -18.90 -17.98
C ASN A 131 17.15 -18.57 -18.93
N ALA A 132 16.86 -18.03 -20.11
CA ALA A 132 17.85 -17.62 -21.11
C ALA A 132 18.51 -16.26 -20.82
N LEU A 133 18.14 -15.56 -19.74
CA LEU A 133 18.73 -14.28 -19.38
C LEU A 133 20.22 -14.40 -19.06
N VAL A 134 20.98 -13.41 -19.52
CA VAL A 134 22.42 -13.30 -19.32
C VAL A 134 22.78 -11.87 -18.91
N ALA A 135 23.54 -11.75 -17.82
CA ALA A 135 24.05 -10.48 -17.32
C ALA A 135 25.15 -9.92 -18.24
N ASN A 136 24.98 -8.68 -18.72
CA ASN A 136 26.00 -7.96 -19.50
C ASN A 136 25.71 -6.46 -19.58
N GLY A 137 26.74 -5.65 -19.85
CA GLY A 137 26.60 -4.23 -20.14
C GLY A 137 26.48 -3.33 -18.90
N GLY A 138 26.11 -2.06 -19.13
CA GLY A 138 25.90 -1.04 -18.08
C GLY A 138 24.49 -1.09 -17.48
N THR A 139 24.07 0.01 -16.84
CA THR A 139 22.83 0.11 -16.05
C THR A 139 22.08 1.40 -16.41
N ASN A 140 20.94 1.27 -17.11
CA ASN A 140 20.10 2.35 -17.63
C ASN A 140 18.65 2.17 -17.16
N ILE A 141 18.42 2.50 -15.89
CA ILE A 141 17.13 2.40 -15.20
C ILE A 141 16.07 3.24 -15.93
N SER A 142 16.44 4.44 -16.39
CA SER A 142 15.54 5.37 -17.08
C SER A 142 14.95 4.76 -18.36
N ALA A 143 15.76 4.10 -19.19
CA ALA A 143 15.31 3.45 -20.41
C ALA A 143 14.41 2.25 -20.10
N GLY A 144 14.74 1.45 -19.09
CA GLY A 144 13.91 0.33 -18.62
C GLY A 144 12.53 0.80 -18.18
N LEU A 145 12.48 1.81 -17.32
CA LEU A 145 11.24 2.39 -16.80
C LEU A 145 10.38 3.00 -17.92
N GLN A 146 10.98 3.77 -18.84
CA GLN A 146 10.28 4.34 -19.99
C GLN A 146 9.67 3.26 -20.89
N THR A 147 10.41 2.18 -21.17
CA THR A 147 9.89 1.06 -21.95
C THR A 147 8.76 0.35 -21.22
N GLY A 148 8.88 0.13 -19.91
CA GLY A 148 7.82 -0.48 -19.11
C GLY A 148 6.53 0.35 -19.06
N LEU A 149 6.65 1.65 -18.82
CA LEU A 149 5.52 2.59 -18.87
C LEU A 149 4.86 2.60 -20.24
N LYS A 150 5.66 2.58 -21.31
CA LYS A 150 5.15 2.56 -22.67
C LYS A 150 4.38 1.28 -22.99
N VAL A 151 4.82 0.11 -22.50
CA VAL A 151 4.05 -1.13 -22.62
C VAL A 151 2.66 -0.97 -22.02
N LEU A 152 2.53 -0.33 -20.85
CA LEU A 152 1.23 -0.11 -20.21
C LEU A 152 0.40 1.00 -20.87
N ASN A 153 1.03 2.04 -21.41
CA ASN A 153 0.34 3.15 -22.08
C ASN A 153 -0.19 2.76 -23.46
N ASP A 154 0.50 1.86 -24.17
CA ASP A 154 0.12 1.42 -25.51
C ASP A 154 -0.95 0.29 -25.49
N ARG A 155 -1.43 -0.11 -24.31
CA ARG A 155 -2.48 -1.13 -24.16
C ARG A 155 -3.81 -0.66 -24.76
N ARG A 156 -4.44 -1.54 -25.52
CA ARG A 156 -5.79 -1.35 -26.06
C ARG A 156 -6.88 -1.60 -25.02
N LEU A 157 -6.69 -2.63 -24.18
CA LEU A 157 -7.62 -2.96 -23.12
C LEU A 157 -7.10 -2.47 -21.77
N THR A 158 -7.79 -1.47 -21.21
CA THR A 158 -7.42 -0.83 -19.94
C THR A 158 -8.52 -0.92 -18.87
N SER A 159 -9.78 -1.11 -19.27
CA SER A 159 -10.93 -1.05 -18.35
C SER A 159 -11.03 -2.30 -17.47
N GLY A 160 -11.26 -2.08 -16.16
CA GLY A 160 -11.53 -3.14 -15.20
C GLY A 160 -10.33 -4.05 -14.90
N ARG A 161 -9.10 -3.54 -15.07
CA ARG A 161 -7.86 -4.27 -14.79
C ARG A 161 -6.97 -3.47 -13.84
N ALA A 162 -6.31 -4.17 -12.92
CA ALA A 162 -5.27 -3.56 -12.10
C ALA A 162 -3.97 -3.46 -12.90
N VAL A 163 -3.10 -2.52 -12.54
CA VAL A 163 -1.84 -2.26 -13.25
C VAL A 163 -0.69 -2.11 -12.27
N GLY A 164 0.50 -2.55 -12.66
CA GLY A 164 1.69 -2.34 -11.84
C GLY A 164 2.97 -2.55 -12.62
N ILE A 165 3.99 -1.78 -12.25
CA ILE A 165 5.38 -2.02 -12.65
C ILE A 165 6.15 -2.53 -11.44
N MET A 166 6.86 -3.64 -11.60
CA MET A 166 7.84 -4.12 -10.65
C MET A 166 9.24 -3.90 -11.23
N LEU A 167 9.96 -2.91 -10.72
CA LEU A 167 11.28 -2.53 -11.19
C LEU A 167 12.35 -2.98 -10.20
N MET A 168 13.34 -3.75 -10.65
CA MET A 168 14.45 -4.20 -9.83
C MET A 168 15.79 -3.72 -10.41
N SER A 169 16.67 -3.26 -9.54
CA SER A 169 18.04 -2.82 -9.88
C SER A 169 19.02 -3.22 -8.77
N ASP A 170 20.20 -3.72 -9.15
CA ASP A 170 21.28 -4.06 -8.20
C ASP A 170 22.45 -3.08 -8.21
N GLY A 171 22.44 -2.15 -9.17
CA GLY A 171 23.48 -1.16 -9.36
C GLY A 171 22.97 0.28 -9.46
N GLN A 172 23.91 1.19 -9.60
CA GLN A 172 23.68 2.61 -9.82
C GLN A 172 23.52 2.91 -11.31
N GLN A 173 22.69 3.88 -11.64
CA GLN A 173 22.54 4.31 -13.02
C GLN A 173 23.85 4.91 -13.55
N ASN A 174 24.37 4.33 -14.62
CA ASN A 174 25.62 4.75 -15.27
C ASN A 174 25.44 5.06 -16.77
N ALA A 175 24.22 4.91 -17.29
CA ALA A 175 23.82 5.26 -18.64
C ALA A 175 22.41 5.88 -18.63
N GLY A 176 22.13 6.79 -19.58
CA GLY A 176 20.83 7.46 -19.70
C GLY A 176 20.71 8.77 -18.93
N GLY A 177 19.47 9.27 -18.80
CA GLY A 177 19.13 10.48 -18.03
C GLY A 177 18.61 10.10 -16.64
N ASP A 178 18.47 11.07 -15.73
CA ASP A 178 18.04 10.82 -14.35
C ASP A 178 16.70 10.04 -14.29
N ALA A 179 16.74 8.80 -13.79
CA ALA A 179 15.58 7.93 -13.72
C ALA A 179 14.54 8.44 -12.69
N ALA A 180 14.97 9.23 -11.70
CA ALA A 180 14.06 9.83 -10.72
C ALA A 180 13.13 10.88 -11.36
N GLN A 181 13.50 11.44 -12.52
CA GLN A 181 12.71 12.45 -13.24
C GLN A 181 11.76 11.87 -14.29
N VAL A 182 11.72 10.54 -14.46
CA VAL A 182 10.83 9.92 -15.44
C VAL A 182 9.37 10.08 -14.97
N PRO A 183 8.49 10.68 -15.79
CA PRO A 183 7.08 10.85 -15.41
C PRO A 183 6.36 9.50 -15.47
N VAL A 184 6.10 8.91 -14.30
CA VAL A 184 5.43 7.60 -14.17
C VAL A 184 3.90 7.68 -14.27
N GLY A 185 3.32 8.87 -14.12
CA GLY A 185 1.87 9.08 -14.18
C GLY A 185 1.10 8.32 -13.10
N ASN A 186 -0.07 7.79 -13.47
CA ASN A 186 -0.96 7.06 -12.54
C ASN A 186 -0.66 5.55 -12.46
N VAL A 187 0.53 5.13 -12.90
CA VAL A 187 0.94 3.72 -12.83
C VAL A 187 1.69 3.48 -11.51
N PRO A 188 1.26 2.54 -10.66
CA PRO A 188 2.03 2.13 -9.49
C PRO A 188 3.37 1.53 -9.90
N VAL A 189 4.47 2.04 -9.35
CA VAL A 189 5.82 1.50 -9.58
C VAL A 189 6.40 1.03 -8.25
N CYS A 190 6.45 -0.28 -8.07
CA CYS A 190 7.12 -0.92 -6.95
C CYS A 190 8.58 -1.18 -7.32
N THR A 191 9.50 -0.60 -6.56
CA THR A 191 10.95 -0.71 -6.82
C THR A 191 11.64 -1.60 -5.81
N PHE A 192 12.61 -2.40 -6.26
CA PHE A 192 13.40 -3.32 -5.45
C PHE A 192 14.89 -3.01 -5.62
N GLY A 193 15.53 -2.58 -4.54
CA GLY A 193 16.99 -2.45 -4.48
C GLY A 193 17.59 -3.79 -4.10
N PHE A 194 18.37 -4.39 -5.00
CA PHE A 194 18.89 -5.75 -4.82
C PHE A 194 20.38 -5.74 -4.45
N GLY A 195 20.72 -6.29 -3.28
CA GLY A 195 22.09 -6.25 -2.75
C GLY A 195 22.51 -4.85 -2.28
N ALA A 196 23.80 -4.64 -2.02
CA ALA A 196 24.31 -3.43 -1.35
C ALA A 196 24.69 -2.28 -2.30
N ASP A 197 24.77 -2.52 -3.61
CA ASP A 197 25.36 -1.58 -4.58
C ASP A 197 24.31 -0.78 -5.38
N HIS A 198 23.03 -0.98 -5.08
CA HIS A 198 21.93 -0.27 -5.74
C HIS A 198 21.91 1.23 -5.36
N ASP A 199 21.21 2.05 -6.14
CA ASP A 199 20.93 3.45 -5.78
C ASP A 199 19.56 3.56 -5.10
N PRO A 200 19.48 3.56 -3.75
CA PRO A 200 18.20 3.62 -3.06
C PRO A 200 17.51 4.96 -3.20
N THR A 201 18.26 6.04 -3.43
CA THR A 201 17.66 7.38 -3.57
C THR A 201 16.89 7.48 -4.87
N VAL A 202 17.45 6.98 -5.98
CA VAL A 202 16.77 6.93 -7.28
C VAL A 202 15.56 5.99 -7.24
N LEU A 203 15.70 4.77 -6.72
CA LEU A 203 14.60 3.80 -6.64
C LEU A 203 13.45 4.31 -5.75
N ASN A 204 13.78 4.86 -4.58
CA ASN A 204 12.79 5.46 -3.70
C ASN A 204 12.08 6.67 -4.34
N ALA A 205 12.81 7.50 -5.12
CA ALA A 205 12.21 8.62 -5.83
C ALA A 205 11.21 8.14 -6.90
N ILE A 206 11.55 7.12 -7.69
CA ILE A 206 10.65 6.50 -8.68
C ILE A 206 9.37 6.00 -8.01
N ALA A 207 9.49 5.25 -6.91
CA ALA A 207 8.32 4.74 -6.18
C ALA A 207 7.46 5.87 -5.60
N ASN A 208 8.07 6.89 -4.99
CA ASN A 208 7.33 8.03 -4.42
C ASN A 208 6.64 8.90 -5.46
N ASN A 209 7.23 9.03 -6.66
CA ASN A 209 6.63 9.76 -7.78
C ASN A 209 5.46 9.01 -8.43
N SER A 210 5.26 7.74 -8.08
CA SER A 210 4.15 6.90 -8.57
C SER A 210 2.96 6.89 -7.62
N VAL A 211 1.77 6.58 -8.14
CA VAL A 211 0.56 6.38 -7.32
C VAL A 211 0.63 4.98 -6.69
N GLY A 212 0.76 4.91 -5.36
CA GLY A 212 0.70 3.64 -4.62
C GLY A 212 1.94 2.75 -4.70
N GLY A 213 3.03 3.20 -5.35
CA GLY A 213 4.31 2.47 -5.39
C GLY A 213 5.03 2.45 -4.05
N THR A 214 5.86 1.42 -3.87
CA THR A 214 6.71 1.22 -2.69
C THR A 214 8.16 0.95 -3.08
N PHE A 215 9.10 1.32 -2.19
CA PHE A 215 10.51 0.95 -2.30
C PHE A 215 10.83 -0.14 -1.28
N SER A 216 11.41 -1.24 -1.76
CA SER A 216 11.82 -2.38 -0.96
C SER A 216 13.34 -2.57 -1.04
N ASP A 217 13.99 -2.59 0.12
CA ASP A 217 15.43 -2.88 0.29
C ASP A 217 15.62 -4.39 0.49
N VAL A 218 16.14 -5.06 -0.54
CA VAL A 218 16.38 -6.51 -0.57
C VAL A 218 17.88 -6.76 -0.52
N ARG A 219 18.44 -6.81 0.69
CA ARG A 219 19.88 -6.99 0.89
C ARG A 219 20.33 -8.43 0.73
N ASN A 220 19.69 -9.33 1.47
CA ASN A 220 19.95 -10.75 1.32
C ASN A 220 19.43 -11.23 -0.03
N GLN A 221 20.31 -11.84 -0.82
CA GLN A 221 19.98 -12.34 -2.15
C GLN A 221 18.88 -13.43 -2.09
N ASP A 222 18.82 -14.17 -0.99
CA ASP A 222 17.80 -15.19 -0.74
C ASP A 222 16.41 -14.60 -0.49
N ASN A 223 16.31 -13.30 -0.17
CA ASN A 223 15.03 -12.67 0.14
C ASN A 223 14.32 -12.06 -1.09
N LEU A 224 14.89 -12.21 -2.30
CA LEU A 224 14.31 -11.60 -3.51
C LEU A 224 12.95 -12.19 -3.87
N SER A 225 12.84 -13.53 -3.90
CA SER A 225 11.56 -14.22 -4.16
C SER A 225 10.52 -13.82 -3.13
N ILE A 226 10.91 -13.67 -1.85
CA ILE A 226 10.03 -13.18 -0.79
C ILE A 226 9.54 -11.77 -1.14
N ALA A 227 10.42 -10.81 -1.37
CA ALA A 227 10.02 -9.43 -1.67
C ALA A 227 9.09 -9.34 -2.91
N PHE A 228 9.41 -10.11 -3.96
CA PHE A 228 8.59 -10.19 -5.17
C PHE A 228 7.23 -10.82 -4.89
N SER A 229 7.18 -11.89 -4.10
CA SER A 229 5.93 -12.56 -3.73
C SER A 229 5.01 -11.64 -2.94
N GLN A 230 5.55 -10.82 -2.04
CA GLN A 230 4.76 -9.86 -1.26
C GLN A 230 4.10 -8.80 -2.14
N CYS A 231 4.86 -8.24 -3.08
CA CYS A 231 4.33 -7.25 -4.01
C CYS A 231 3.28 -7.88 -4.93
N LEU A 232 3.55 -9.08 -5.46
CA LEU A 232 2.61 -9.80 -6.33
C LEU A 232 1.31 -10.13 -5.59
N ALA A 233 1.38 -10.58 -4.34
CA ALA A 233 0.22 -10.84 -3.49
C ALA A 233 -0.70 -9.61 -3.37
N GLY A 234 -0.11 -8.42 -3.16
CA GLY A 234 -0.86 -7.17 -3.15
C GLY A 234 -1.55 -6.88 -4.49
N LEU A 235 -0.80 -6.94 -5.59
CA LEU A 235 -1.34 -6.67 -6.93
C LEU A 235 -2.47 -7.63 -7.34
N LEU A 236 -2.36 -8.91 -6.98
CA LEU A 236 -3.40 -9.92 -7.25
C LEU A 236 -4.63 -9.76 -6.36
N THR A 237 -4.57 -8.95 -5.31
CA THR A 237 -5.67 -8.77 -4.35
C THR A 237 -6.23 -7.34 -4.33
N VAL A 238 -6.00 -6.55 -5.38
CA VAL A 238 -6.64 -5.25 -5.57
C VAL A 238 -8.16 -5.43 -5.70
N VAL A 239 -8.91 -4.92 -4.72
CA VAL A 239 -10.39 -4.97 -4.71
C VAL A 239 -11.02 -3.62 -5.02
N VAL A 240 -10.25 -2.54 -4.81
CA VAL A 240 -10.66 -1.14 -4.87
C VAL A 240 -9.57 -0.35 -5.59
N GLN A 241 -9.98 0.48 -6.56
CA GLN A 241 -9.12 1.32 -7.38
C GLN A 241 -9.51 2.79 -7.26
N ASP A 242 -8.55 3.71 -7.33
CA ASP A 242 -8.78 5.17 -7.20
C ASP A 242 -9.62 5.57 -5.97
N LEU A 243 -9.31 4.99 -4.82
CA LEU A 243 -9.94 5.33 -3.55
C LEU A 243 -9.64 6.77 -3.16
N LYS A 244 -10.70 7.54 -2.94
CA LYS A 244 -10.65 8.90 -2.41
C LYS A 244 -11.52 9.01 -1.18
N LEU A 245 -11.00 9.66 -0.16
CA LEU A 245 -11.70 9.97 1.08
C LEU A 245 -11.86 11.49 1.17
N THR A 246 -13.08 11.96 1.34
CA THR A 246 -13.37 13.38 1.52
C THR A 246 -13.95 13.59 2.91
N VAL A 247 -13.37 14.54 3.63
CA VAL A 247 -13.86 14.98 4.94
C VAL A 247 -14.27 16.45 4.83
N THR A 248 -15.50 16.75 5.22
CA THR A 248 -16.10 18.08 5.09
C THR A 248 -16.51 18.57 6.48
N ARG A 249 -16.10 19.79 6.83
CA ARG A 249 -16.49 20.39 8.12
C ARG A 249 -17.99 20.66 8.17
N VAL A 250 -18.60 20.50 9.35
CA VAL A 250 -20.01 20.85 9.59
C VAL A 250 -20.07 21.90 10.70
N GLU A 251 -20.18 21.51 11.97
CA GLU A 251 -20.08 22.40 13.14
C GLU A 251 -18.67 22.37 13.74
N SER A 252 -17.64 22.38 12.89
CA SER A 252 -16.23 22.34 13.32
C SER A 252 -15.31 23.09 12.35
N THR A 253 -14.03 23.15 12.69
CA THR A 253 -12.94 23.52 11.77
C THR A 253 -11.96 22.36 11.63
N ILE A 254 -11.62 21.99 10.40
CA ILE A 254 -10.55 21.01 10.13
C ILE A 254 -9.21 21.73 10.27
N VAL A 255 -8.45 21.37 11.30
CA VAL A 255 -7.11 21.92 11.58
C VAL A 255 -6.07 21.20 10.73
N LYS A 256 -6.12 19.87 10.72
CA LYS A 256 -5.13 19.04 10.01
C LYS A 256 -5.73 17.69 9.62
N VAL A 257 -5.27 17.17 8.48
CA VAL A 257 -5.54 15.80 8.03
C VAL A 257 -4.20 15.07 7.89
N SER A 258 -3.96 14.13 8.80
CA SER A 258 -2.76 13.30 8.85
C SER A 258 -3.00 11.99 8.10
N ALA A 259 -2.49 11.91 6.87
CA ALA A 259 -2.67 10.77 5.96
C ALA A 259 -1.37 10.41 5.22
N GLY A 260 -0.25 10.28 5.93
CA GLY A 260 1.04 9.94 5.32
C GLY A 260 1.48 10.92 4.21
N ASN A 261 2.02 10.39 3.10
CA ASN A 261 2.40 11.17 1.92
C ASN A 261 1.35 11.14 0.79
N TYR A 262 0.11 10.75 1.10
CA TYR A 262 -0.97 10.74 0.12
C TYR A 262 -1.30 12.15 -0.35
N ILE A 263 -1.68 12.27 -1.64
CA ILE A 263 -2.04 13.55 -2.24
C ILE A 263 -3.31 14.05 -1.56
N GLN A 264 -3.25 15.29 -1.07
CA GLN A 264 -4.39 15.98 -0.47
C GLN A 264 -4.77 17.20 -1.32
N SER A 265 -6.07 17.38 -1.54
CA SER A 265 -6.63 18.61 -2.12
C SER A 265 -7.59 19.24 -1.12
N LYS A 266 -7.54 20.57 -1.00
CA LYS A 266 -8.41 21.34 -0.09
C LYS A 266 -9.37 22.17 -0.91
N ASP A 267 -10.63 22.21 -0.47
CA ASP A 267 -11.65 23.11 -0.98
C ASP A 267 -12.08 24.02 0.17
N ASP A 268 -11.51 25.22 0.22
CA ASP A 268 -11.77 26.19 1.28
C ASP A 268 -13.20 26.73 1.24
N ALA A 269 -13.85 26.73 0.08
CA ALA A 269 -15.23 27.21 -0.06
C ALA A 269 -16.21 26.25 0.65
N ASN A 270 -16.00 24.96 0.48
CA ASN A 270 -16.79 23.92 1.15
C ASN A 270 -16.20 23.50 2.52
N GLY A 271 -14.99 23.93 2.84
CA GLY A 271 -14.27 23.51 4.05
C GLY A 271 -13.99 22.01 4.07
N SER A 272 -13.60 21.44 2.94
CA SER A 272 -13.34 20.00 2.78
C SER A 272 -11.90 19.69 2.41
N VAL A 273 -11.47 18.48 2.75
CA VAL A 273 -10.16 17.93 2.39
C VAL A 273 -10.38 16.56 1.77
N THR A 274 -9.83 16.35 0.58
CA THR A 274 -9.87 15.06 -0.13
C THR A 274 -8.48 14.43 -0.14
N VAL A 275 -8.37 13.20 0.39
CA VAL A 275 -7.17 12.37 0.35
C VAL A 275 -7.31 11.32 -0.76
N SER A 276 -6.33 11.25 -1.66
CA SER A 276 -6.30 10.26 -2.75
C SER A 276 -5.34 9.11 -2.41
N PHE A 277 -5.88 7.92 -2.16
CA PHE A 277 -5.12 6.72 -1.77
C PHE A 277 -4.67 5.86 -2.95
N GLY A 278 -5.36 5.95 -4.09
CA GLY A 278 -5.17 5.01 -5.19
C GLY A 278 -5.77 3.65 -4.86
N ASP A 279 -5.03 2.57 -5.08
CA ASP A 279 -5.56 1.21 -4.93
C ASP A 279 -5.51 0.71 -3.48
N LEU A 280 -6.45 -0.17 -3.13
CA LEU A 280 -6.52 -0.83 -1.83
C LEU A 280 -6.67 -2.35 -2.01
N TYR A 281 -5.80 -3.12 -1.35
CA TYR A 281 -5.81 -4.57 -1.38
C TYR A 281 -6.84 -5.15 -0.40
N ILE A 282 -7.23 -6.41 -0.60
CA ILE A 282 -8.07 -7.13 0.36
C ILE A 282 -7.38 -7.12 1.74
N LYS A 283 -8.13 -6.80 2.80
CA LYS A 283 -7.64 -6.66 4.19
C LYS A 283 -6.56 -5.60 4.42
N GLU A 284 -6.13 -4.85 3.40
CA GLU A 284 -5.25 -3.70 3.60
C GLU A 284 -6.04 -2.59 4.31
N VAL A 285 -5.38 -1.90 5.24
CA VAL A 285 -5.98 -0.85 6.06
C VAL A 285 -5.27 0.48 5.80
N ARG A 286 -6.05 1.54 5.60
CA ARG A 286 -5.59 2.93 5.56
C ARG A 286 -6.21 3.72 6.69
N LYS A 287 -5.37 4.33 7.51
CA LYS A 287 -5.78 5.20 8.61
C LYS A 287 -5.56 6.67 8.29
N VAL A 288 -6.48 7.52 8.73
CA VAL A 288 -6.38 8.98 8.66
C VAL A 288 -6.78 9.55 10.00
N ILE A 289 -5.99 10.48 10.54
CA ILE A 289 -6.39 11.28 11.70
C ILE A 289 -6.79 12.67 11.21
N VAL A 290 -8.00 13.09 11.58
CA VAL A 290 -8.53 14.42 11.35
C VAL A 290 -8.54 15.15 12.68
N ASP A 291 -7.71 16.19 12.79
CA ASP A 291 -7.68 17.10 13.92
C ASP A 291 -8.72 18.20 13.69
N LEU A 292 -9.70 18.29 14.59
CA LEU A 292 -10.79 19.25 14.56
C LEU A 292 -10.67 20.26 15.70
N LEU A 293 -11.11 21.48 15.45
CA LEU A 293 -11.44 22.45 16.49
C LEU A 293 -12.96 22.57 16.57
N LEU A 294 -13.53 22.20 17.71
CA LEU A 294 -14.95 22.33 17.99
C LEU A 294 -15.22 23.70 18.64
N PRO A 295 -16.14 24.52 18.11
CA PRO A 295 -16.46 25.83 18.68
C PRO A 295 -17.20 25.70 20.01
N ALA A 296 -17.20 26.78 20.80
CA ALA A 296 -17.99 26.83 22.03
C ALA A 296 -19.49 26.62 21.76
N ALA A 297 -20.15 25.84 22.61
CA ALA A 297 -21.56 25.50 22.53
C ALA A 297 -22.34 26.07 23.73
N SER A 298 -23.51 26.64 23.46
CA SER A 298 -24.32 27.32 24.47
C SER A 298 -25.03 26.38 25.46
N SER A 299 -25.26 25.13 25.07
CA SER A 299 -25.99 24.13 25.85
C SER A 299 -25.60 22.71 25.45
N PRO A 300 -25.72 21.72 26.35
CA PRO A 300 -25.50 20.31 26.01
C PRO A 300 -26.44 19.82 24.90
N ALA A 301 -25.86 19.30 23.83
CA ALA A 301 -26.58 18.78 22.66
C ALA A 301 -25.65 17.87 21.82
N GLY A 302 -26.23 17.09 20.92
CA GLY A 302 -25.46 16.50 19.81
C GLY A 302 -25.05 17.59 18.83
N SER A 303 -23.80 17.56 18.40
CA SER A 303 -23.26 18.45 17.37
C SER A 303 -22.70 17.62 16.23
N ASP A 304 -23.12 17.90 15.01
CA ASP A 304 -22.62 17.24 13.81
C ASP A 304 -21.31 17.93 13.42
N VAL A 305 -20.19 17.26 13.65
CA VAL A 305 -18.87 17.89 13.58
C VAL A 305 -18.18 17.66 12.23
N LEU A 306 -18.47 16.54 11.57
CA LEU A 306 -17.77 16.15 10.35
C LEU A 306 -18.68 15.29 9.45
N GLU A 307 -18.66 15.58 8.16
CA GLU A 307 -19.20 14.70 7.12
C GLU A 307 -18.05 13.95 6.45
N ILE A 308 -18.22 12.64 6.26
CA ILE A 308 -17.23 11.75 5.67
C ILE A 308 -17.86 11.06 4.46
N THR A 309 -17.22 11.20 3.30
CA THR A 309 -17.59 10.50 2.06
C THR A 309 -16.37 9.80 1.48
N TYR A 310 -16.58 8.76 0.69
CA TYR A 310 -15.50 8.12 -0.06
C TYR A 310 -16.02 7.57 -1.38
N THR A 311 -15.17 7.66 -2.39
CA THR A 311 -15.45 7.16 -3.74
C THR A 311 -14.35 6.22 -4.17
N TYR A 312 -14.68 5.21 -4.95
CA TYR A 312 -13.69 4.35 -5.58
C TYR A 312 -14.26 3.69 -6.83
N SER A 313 -13.40 3.03 -7.62
CA SER A 313 -13.81 2.18 -8.73
C SER A 313 -13.50 0.72 -8.45
N SER A 314 -14.33 -0.19 -8.96
CA SER A 314 -14.07 -1.63 -8.95
C SER A 314 -14.61 -2.25 -10.23
N GLY A 315 -13.78 -3.01 -10.94
CA GLY A 315 -14.15 -3.57 -12.25
C GLY A 315 -14.57 -2.51 -13.27
N GLY A 316 -14.00 -1.30 -13.20
CA GLY A 316 -14.35 -0.17 -14.06
C GLY A 316 -15.65 0.56 -13.72
N LYS A 317 -16.35 0.19 -12.64
CA LYS A 317 -17.55 0.87 -12.16
C LYS A 317 -17.23 1.78 -10.99
N LEU A 318 -17.72 3.02 -11.03
CA LEU A 318 -17.62 3.95 -9.92
C LEU A 318 -18.60 3.55 -8.80
N PHE A 319 -18.14 3.64 -7.57
CA PHE A 319 -18.91 3.51 -6.35
C PHE A 319 -18.78 4.82 -5.57
N ASP A 320 -19.90 5.33 -5.11
CA ASP A 320 -20.01 6.51 -4.25
C ASP A 320 -20.69 6.09 -2.95
N ALA A 321 -20.02 6.32 -1.83
CA ALA A 321 -20.54 5.96 -0.53
C ALA A 321 -21.52 7.03 -0.03
N ASN A 322 -22.60 6.58 0.61
CA ASN A 322 -23.49 7.50 1.32
C ASN A 322 -22.70 8.32 2.35
N PRO A 323 -22.92 9.64 2.44
CA PRO A 323 -22.28 10.48 3.45
C PRO A 323 -22.53 9.97 4.86
N ILE A 324 -21.45 9.89 5.65
CA ILE A 324 -21.50 9.54 7.07
C ILE A 324 -21.36 10.83 7.87
N ILE A 325 -22.38 11.16 8.66
CA ILE A 325 -22.36 12.31 9.56
C ILE A 325 -21.90 11.86 10.96
N LEU A 326 -20.77 12.42 11.39
CA LEU A 326 -20.24 12.22 12.73
C LEU A 326 -20.87 13.22 13.70
N THR A 327 -21.68 12.70 14.62
CA THR A 327 -22.30 13.47 15.71
C THR A 327 -21.54 13.21 17.01
N VAL A 328 -21.16 14.27 17.72
CA VAL A 328 -20.48 14.23 19.02
C VAL A 328 -21.40 14.82 20.10
N SER A 329 -21.44 14.20 21.28
CA SER A 329 -22.23 14.72 22.40
C SER A 329 -21.47 15.84 23.13
N ARG A 330 -21.93 17.09 23.01
CA ARG A 330 -21.39 18.24 23.74
C ARG A 330 -21.94 18.24 25.18
N THR A 331 -21.07 18.23 26.19
CA THR A 331 -21.48 18.12 27.61
C THR A 331 -20.79 19.17 28.46
N GLY A 332 -21.51 19.73 29.45
CA GLY A 332 -20.94 20.66 30.44
C GLY A 332 -20.22 19.98 31.61
N ARG A 333 -19.91 18.68 31.48
CA ARG A 333 -19.19 17.93 32.53
C ARG A 333 -17.69 18.12 32.34
N THR A 334 -16.97 18.33 33.43
CA THR A 334 -15.51 18.49 33.46
C THR A 334 -14.72 17.21 33.21
N SER A 335 -15.35 16.02 33.22
CA SER A 335 -14.64 14.77 32.90
C SER A 335 -14.45 14.65 31.39
N VAL A 336 -13.25 14.94 30.92
CA VAL A 336 -12.84 14.68 29.53
C VAL A 336 -12.65 13.17 29.38
N GLU A 337 -13.43 12.55 28.49
CA GLU A 337 -13.20 11.16 28.07
C GLU A 337 -11.75 11.02 27.61
N PRO A 338 -11.00 10.01 28.08
CA PRO A 338 -9.63 9.80 27.61
C PRO A 338 -9.64 9.54 26.10
N GLU A 339 -8.53 9.88 25.43
CA GLU A 339 -8.39 9.60 24.00
C GLU A 339 -8.44 8.08 23.76
N ARG A 340 -8.98 7.70 22.61
CA ARG A 340 -9.08 6.28 22.23
C ARG A 340 -7.68 5.70 22.04
N GLU A 341 -7.45 4.50 22.58
CA GLU A 341 -6.15 3.82 22.49
C GLU A 341 -5.71 3.68 21.03
N GLU A 342 -6.63 3.35 20.13
CA GLU A 342 -6.33 3.17 18.71
C GLU A 342 -5.86 4.47 18.04
N VAL A 343 -6.41 5.61 18.47
CA VAL A 343 -6.00 6.95 18.01
C VAL A 343 -4.59 7.25 18.53
N MET A 344 -4.36 7.06 19.84
CA MET A 344 -3.05 7.28 20.46
C MET A 344 -1.97 6.42 19.81
N MET A 345 -2.24 5.14 19.52
CA MET A 345 -1.30 4.23 18.86
C MET A 345 -0.93 4.70 17.45
N GLU A 346 -1.91 5.17 16.67
CA GLU A 346 -1.65 5.71 15.34
C GLU A 346 -0.87 7.03 15.38
N GLU A 347 -1.16 7.91 16.34
CA GLU A 347 -0.36 9.12 16.57
C GLU A 347 1.09 8.78 16.91
N ASN A 348 1.31 7.78 17.76
CA ASN A 348 2.64 7.31 18.11
C ASN A 348 3.37 6.73 16.91
N ARG A 349 2.71 5.90 16.09
CA ARG A 349 3.28 5.39 14.84
C ARG A 349 3.71 6.53 13.92
N LEU A 350 2.85 7.54 13.72
CA LEU A 350 3.15 8.71 12.89
C LEU A 350 4.33 9.53 13.43
N ARG A 351 4.36 9.77 14.74
CA ARG A 351 5.45 10.46 15.43
C ARG A 351 6.77 9.70 15.29
N THR A 352 6.77 8.39 15.55
CA THR A 352 7.96 7.54 15.41
C THR A 352 8.47 7.54 13.97
N ALA A 353 7.59 7.39 12.98
CA ALA A 353 7.98 7.43 11.56
C ALA A 353 8.60 8.79 11.17
N GLN A 354 8.08 9.89 11.70
CA GLN A 354 8.64 11.22 11.49
C GLN A 354 10.04 11.35 12.13
N MET A 355 10.25 10.82 13.33
CA MET A 355 11.57 10.82 13.99
C MET A 355 12.58 9.92 13.26
N MET A 356 12.17 8.79 12.69
CA MET A 356 13.02 7.96 11.82
C MET A 356 13.51 8.75 10.60
N LYS A 357 12.60 9.50 9.96
CA LYS A 357 12.94 10.38 8.84
C LYS A 357 13.91 11.48 9.24
N GLU A 358 13.69 12.13 10.38
CA GLU A 358 14.60 13.15 10.91
C GLU A 358 15.99 12.57 11.19
N ALA A 359 16.06 11.38 11.80
CA ALA A 359 17.33 10.69 12.01
C ALA A 359 18.03 10.36 10.69
N ARG A 360 17.30 9.88 9.67
CA ARG A 360 17.85 9.64 8.33
C ARG A 360 18.43 10.92 7.73
N VAL A 361 17.72 12.05 7.81
CA VAL A 361 18.21 13.35 7.33
C VAL A 361 19.48 13.78 8.07
N MET A 362 19.56 13.59 9.40
CA MET A 362 20.78 13.86 10.16
C MET A 362 21.94 12.95 9.73
N ALA A 363 21.67 11.67 9.46
CA ALA A 363 22.69 10.73 8.99
C ALA A 363 23.15 11.01 7.56
N ASP A 364 22.28 11.54 6.70
CA ASP A 364 22.65 12.06 5.37
C ASP A 364 23.62 13.23 5.48
N ASP A 365 23.43 14.09 6.47
CA ASP A 365 24.32 15.20 6.83
C ASP A 365 25.60 14.77 7.57
N GLN A 366 25.89 13.46 7.65
CA GLN A 366 27.01 12.87 8.39
C GLN A 366 26.99 13.13 9.92
N LYS A 367 25.82 13.47 10.48
CA LYS A 367 25.60 13.70 11.92
C LYS A 367 25.05 12.43 12.59
N LEU A 368 25.81 11.34 12.54
CA LEU A 368 25.37 10.03 13.01
C LEU A 368 25.04 9.99 14.52
N ASP A 369 25.77 10.73 15.34
CA ASP A 369 25.49 10.79 16.78
C ASP A 369 24.12 11.43 17.05
N ASN A 370 23.86 12.59 16.46
CA ASN A 370 22.55 13.25 16.55
C ASN A 370 21.42 12.36 16.01
N ALA A 371 21.67 11.64 14.90
CA ALA A 371 20.71 10.71 14.33
C ALA A 371 20.38 9.57 15.30
N ARG A 372 21.39 8.98 15.94
CA ARG A 372 21.22 7.92 16.93
C ARG A 372 20.51 8.42 18.19
N ASP A 373 20.84 9.61 18.67
CA ASP A 373 20.18 10.24 19.81
C ASP A 373 18.69 10.46 19.50
N LYS A 374 18.38 10.88 18.27
CA LYS A 374 16.99 11.03 17.81
C LYS A 374 16.21 9.71 17.82
N LEU A 375 16.86 8.61 17.45
CA LEU A 375 16.26 7.28 17.51
C LEU A 375 16.09 6.78 18.95
N VAL A 376 17.00 7.12 19.87
CA VAL A 376 16.85 6.81 21.31
C VAL A 376 15.70 7.62 21.92
N GLU A 377 15.57 8.90 21.57
CA GLU A 377 14.42 9.72 21.95
C GLU A 377 13.10 9.06 21.51
N ALA A 378 13.05 8.57 20.26
CA ALA A 378 11.88 7.87 19.74
C ALA A 378 11.58 6.55 20.48
N GLN A 379 12.61 5.83 20.92
CA GLN A 379 12.47 4.60 21.72
C GLN A 379 11.85 4.91 23.08
N ASN A 380 12.39 5.90 23.80
CA ASN A 380 11.87 6.30 25.12
C ASN A 380 10.42 6.77 25.04
N LEU A 381 10.08 7.57 24.01
CA LEU A 381 8.71 8.05 23.79
C LEU A 381 7.70 6.93 23.49
N LEU A 382 8.14 5.75 23.04
CA LEU A 382 7.27 4.58 22.87
C LEU A 382 7.08 3.81 24.19
N GLU A 383 8.10 3.81 25.07
CA GLU A 383 8.02 3.18 26.40
C GLU A 383 7.06 3.94 27.32
N ASP A 384 7.01 5.28 27.22
CA ASP A 384 6.16 6.14 28.05
C ASP A 384 4.64 5.99 27.78
N VAL A 385 4.26 5.42 26.63
CA VAL A 385 2.87 5.36 26.18
C VAL A 385 2.13 4.16 26.77
N VAL A 386 2.83 3.08 27.13
CA VAL A 386 2.20 1.77 27.29
C VAL A 386 2.69 1.02 28.52
N ASN A 387 1.74 0.70 29.40
CA ASN A 387 1.92 -0.25 30.52
C ASN A 387 1.81 -1.72 30.09
N ASP A 388 1.55 -1.99 28.80
CA ASP A 388 1.34 -3.33 28.23
C ASP A 388 2.45 -3.70 27.22
N GLU A 389 3.49 -4.38 27.69
CA GLU A 389 4.62 -4.87 26.88
C GLU A 389 4.20 -5.84 25.76
N SER A 390 2.92 -6.21 25.63
CA SER A 390 2.45 -7.22 24.68
C SER A 390 1.92 -6.68 23.33
N ASN A 391 1.87 -5.37 23.10
CA ASN A 391 1.33 -4.82 21.84
C ASN A 391 2.26 -5.08 20.63
N PRO A 392 1.83 -5.88 19.62
CA PRO A 392 2.70 -6.26 18.49
C PRO A 392 3.16 -5.08 17.62
N LEU A 393 2.35 -4.02 17.52
CA LEU A 393 2.71 -2.83 16.74
C LEU A 393 3.92 -2.12 17.35
N ILE A 394 3.94 -2.02 18.67
CA ILE A 394 5.02 -1.34 19.41
C ILE A 394 6.31 -2.15 19.31
N GLU A 395 6.24 -3.47 19.43
CA GLU A 395 7.42 -4.33 19.29
C GLU A 395 8.00 -4.26 17.87
N MET A 396 7.16 -4.17 16.83
CA MET A 396 7.63 -3.90 15.47
C MET A 396 8.29 -2.51 15.36
N LEU A 397 7.69 -1.45 15.91
CA LEU A 397 8.28 -0.09 15.89
C LEU A 397 9.63 -0.04 16.62
N LYS A 398 9.71 -0.64 17.81
CA LYS A 398 10.96 -0.75 18.58
C LYS A 398 12.02 -1.50 17.77
N SER A 399 11.65 -2.61 17.14
CA SER A 399 12.55 -3.40 16.29
C SER A 399 13.06 -2.59 15.10
N GLU A 400 12.20 -1.82 14.42
CA GLU A 400 12.61 -0.93 13.34
C GLU A 400 13.59 0.15 13.83
N LEU A 401 13.29 0.83 14.95
CA LEU A 401 14.18 1.84 15.54
C LEU A 401 15.54 1.27 15.92
N GLN A 402 15.56 0.08 16.54
CA GLN A 402 16.79 -0.61 16.91
C GLN A 402 17.62 -0.95 15.68
N GLN A 403 16.98 -1.43 14.61
CA GLN A 403 17.66 -1.79 13.38
C GLN A 403 18.26 -0.56 12.68
N ILE A 404 17.50 0.52 12.52
CA ILE A 404 18.03 1.78 11.96
C ILE A 404 19.22 2.27 12.78
N LYS A 405 19.11 2.29 14.11
CA LYS A 405 20.19 2.73 15.00
C LYS A 405 21.45 1.87 14.84
N ARG A 406 21.29 0.56 14.68
CA ARG A 406 22.39 -0.39 14.47
C ARG A 406 23.10 -0.14 13.14
N LEU A 407 22.35 0.21 12.11
CA LEU A 407 22.85 0.53 10.77
C LEU A 407 23.44 1.96 10.67
N MET A 408 23.37 2.76 11.74
CA MET A 408 24.04 4.07 11.86
C MET A 408 25.37 4.00 12.63
N LYS A 409 26.06 2.85 12.61
CA LYS A 409 27.33 2.66 13.33
C LYS A 409 28.50 3.44 12.71
N SER A 410 28.53 3.54 11.38
CA SER A 410 29.50 4.34 10.62
C SER A 410 28.83 4.86 9.36
N GLN A 411 29.44 5.87 8.73
CA GLN A 411 28.88 6.48 7.53
C GLN A 411 28.76 5.46 6.39
N GLU A 412 29.76 4.59 6.22
CA GLU A 412 29.75 3.55 5.20
C GLU A 412 28.61 2.54 5.41
N ILE A 413 28.40 2.08 6.65
CA ILE A 413 27.30 1.14 6.96
C ILE A 413 25.96 1.83 6.74
N TYR A 414 25.86 3.09 7.16
CA TYR A 414 24.65 3.86 6.93
C TYR A 414 24.35 4.02 5.44
N GLU A 415 25.31 4.45 4.63
CA GLU A 415 25.08 4.66 3.20
C GLU A 415 24.69 3.39 2.45
N LYS A 416 25.38 2.27 2.72
CA LYS A 416 25.12 0.98 2.06
C LYS A 416 23.92 0.22 2.59
N GLN A 417 23.54 0.42 3.86
CA GLN A 417 22.54 -0.41 4.54
C GLN A 417 21.51 0.39 5.33
N GLY A 418 21.93 1.42 6.07
CA GLY A 418 21.01 2.23 6.88
C GLY A 418 20.05 3.09 6.07
N ARG A 419 20.55 3.77 5.02
CA ARG A 419 19.79 4.61 4.09
C ARG A 419 18.72 3.80 3.35
N PRO A 420 19.01 2.69 2.66
CA PRO A 420 17.98 1.91 2.00
C PRO A 420 16.94 1.33 2.97
N PHE A 421 17.35 0.92 4.18
CA PHE A 421 16.40 0.52 5.23
C PHE A 421 15.42 1.66 5.57
N ALA A 422 15.97 2.84 5.89
CA ALA A 422 15.21 3.97 6.37
C ALA A 422 14.23 4.45 5.29
N LEU A 423 14.65 4.51 4.03
CA LEU A 423 13.79 4.86 2.91
C LEU A 423 12.65 3.83 2.68
N SER A 424 12.94 2.55 2.83
CA SER A 424 11.92 1.49 2.74
C SER A 424 10.94 1.54 3.92
N SER A 425 11.43 1.84 5.13
CA SER A 425 10.59 2.11 6.31
C SER A 425 9.70 3.33 6.10
N GLU A 426 10.26 4.46 5.69
CA GLU A 426 9.51 5.69 5.40
C GLU A 426 8.42 5.46 4.37
N THR A 427 8.75 4.83 3.24
CA THR A 427 7.76 4.54 2.20
C THR A 427 6.66 3.61 2.69
N SER A 428 7.00 2.60 3.51
CA SER A 428 6.00 1.72 4.13
C SER A 428 5.08 2.45 5.10
N HIS A 429 5.62 3.33 5.97
CA HIS A 429 4.83 4.11 6.94
C HIS A 429 3.96 5.19 6.30
N ASN A 430 4.49 5.91 5.30
CA ASN A 430 3.74 6.88 4.53
C ASN A 430 2.67 6.20 3.68
N ARG A 431 3.05 5.05 3.12
CA ARG A 431 2.26 4.03 2.44
C ARG A 431 1.08 3.54 3.26
N GLN A 432 1.36 3.23 4.52
CA GLN A 432 0.63 2.20 5.27
C GLN A 432 0.54 0.88 4.50
N ARG A 433 1.57 0.58 3.70
CA ARG A 433 1.66 -0.58 2.80
C ARG A 433 2.96 -1.30 3.08
N TYR A 434 2.93 -2.63 3.00
CA TYR A 434 4.13 -3.41 3.21
C TYR A 434 5.20 -3.07 2.16
N ALA A 435 6.44 -2.99 2.62
CA ALA A 435 7.64 -2.96 1.80
C ALA A 435 8.69 -3.82 2.50
N ALA A 436 9.49 -4.58 1.74
CA ALA A 436 10.57 -5.35 2.34
C ALA A 436 11.69 -4.40 2.82
N LYS A 437 12.25 -4.67 4.01
CA LYS A 437 13.21 -3.79 4.68
C LYS A 437 14.37 -4.61 5.24
N GLY A 438 15.48 -4.68 4.51
CA GLY A 438 16.70 -5.35 4.96
C GLY A 438 16.53 -6.85 5.13
N ASP A 439 17.15 -7.41 6.18
CA ASP A 439 17.31 -8.87 6.33
C ASP A 439 16.18 -9.54 7.15
N ASP A 440 15.53 -8.80 8.06
CA ASP A 440 14.51 -9.31 8.98
C ASP A 440 13.08 -9.26 8.38
N VAL A 441 12.92 -9.81 7.16
CA VAL A 441 11.64 -9.79 6.42
C VAL A 441 10.49 -10.48 7.16
N GLU A 442 10.78 -11.35 8.12
CA GLU A 442 9.81 -12.11 8.93
C GLU A 442 9.31 -11.35 10.17
N LYS A 443 10.12 -10.46 10.73
CA LYS A 443 9.76 -9.74 11.97
C LYS A 443 9.09 -8.40 11.68
N LEU A 444 9.52 -7.75 10.62
CA LEU A 444 9.05 -6.41 10.26
C LEU A 444 7.92 -6.50 9.22
N ARG A 445 6.77 -6.99 9.68
CA ARG A 445 5.59 -7.33 8.85
C ARG A 445 4.49 -6.26 8.90
N MET A 446 4.80 -5.05 9.35
CA MET A 446 3.81 -3.98 9.42
C MET A 446 3.15 -3.75 8.05
N PHE A 447 1.82 -3.68 8.05
CA PHE A 447 0.97 -3.52 6.85
C PHE A 447 0.94 -4.73 5.89
N ALA A 448 1.50 -5.88 6.27
CA ALA A 448 1.30 -7.11 5.52
C ALA A 448 -0.17 -7.57 5.59
N THR A 449 -0.67 -8.11 4.47
CA THR A 449 -1.98 -8.77 4.42
C THR A 449 -1.83 -10.29 4.60
N PRO A 450 -2.90 -11.02 4.93
CA PRO A 450 -2.85 -12.49 4.99
C PRO A 450 -2.34 -13.14 3.69
N ARG A 451 -2.71 -12.61 2.52
CA ARG A 451 -2.20 -13.08 1.22
C ARG A 451 -0.69 -12.91 1.09
N MET A 452 -0.18 -11.78 1.59
CA MET A 452 1.25 -11.51 1.63
C MET A 452 1.95 -12.55 2.53
N ASP A 453 1.45 -12.84 3.72
CA ASP A 453 2.03 -13.88 4.59
C ASP A 453 2.00 -15.28 3.93
N ALA A 454 0.90 -15.64 3.26
CA ALA A 454 0.83 -16.89 2.52
C ALA A 454 1.88 -16.98 1.40
N TYR A 455 2.05 -15.90 0.63
CA TYR A 455 3.03 -15.84 -0.47
C TYR A 455 4.47 -15.80 0.04
N LEU A 456 4.70 -15.33 1.27
CA LEU A 456 5.99 -15.38 1.93
C LEU A 456 6.40 -16.83 2.18
N GLU A 457 5.51 -17.63 2.78
CA GLU A 457 5.76 -19.04 3.05
C GLU A 457 5.88 -19.89 1.77
N GLN A 458 5.03 -19.61 0.77
CA GLN A 458 5.11 -20.27 -0.53
C GLN A 458 6.43 -19.95 -1.25
N ALA A 459 6.89 -18.70 -1.20
CA ALA A 459 8.15 -18.30 -1.83
C ALA A 459 9.35 -18.99 -1.17
N LYS A 460 9.39 -19.08 0.17
CA LYS A 460 10.43 -19.82 0.89
C LYS A 460 10.48 -21.28 0.45
N SER A 461 9.32 -21.96 0.42
CA SER A 461 9.26 -23.35 0.02
C SER A 461 9.69 -23.57 -1.43
N PHE A 462 9.41 -22.59 -2.30
CA PHE A 462 9.81 -22.60 -3.70
C PHE A 462 11.31 -22.33 -3.90
N ASP A 463 11.91 -21.46 -3.10
CA ASP A 463 13.35 -21.20 -3.14
C ASP A 463 14.16 -22.44 -2.74
N GLU A 464 13.65 -23.25 -1.81
CA GLU A 464 14.25 -24.53 -1.43
C GLU A 464 14.13 -25.59 -2.53
N ASP A 465 12.99 -25.64 -3.22
CA ASP A 465 12.73 -26.61 -4.28
C ASP A 465 11.78 -26.03 -5.36
N PRO A 466 12.34 -25.43 -6.43
CA PRO A 466 11.55 -24.84 -7.52
C PRO A 466 10.75 -25.86 -8.34
N SER A 467 10.92 -27.17 -8.10
CA SER A 467 10.15 -28.23 -8.76
C SER A 467 8.81 -28.52 -8.06
N LYS A 468 8.64 -28.07 -6.81
CA LYS A 468 7.39 -28.25 -6.08
C LYS A 468 6.24 -27.50 -6.74
N PRO A 469 5.05 -28.11 -6.83
CA PRO A 469 3.87 -27.40 -7.30
C PRO A 469 3.52 -26.28 -6.33
N LEU A 470 3.22 -25.10 -6.89
CA LEU A 470 2.67 -23.98 -6.13
C LEU A 470 1.14 -24.06 -6.14
N PRO A 471 0.47 -23.67 -5.04
CA PRO A 471 -0.97 -23.48 -5.06
C PRO A 471 -1.36 -22.48 -6.15
N SER A 472 -2.44 -22.74 -6.86
CA SER A 472 -3.04 -21.78 -7.79
C SER A 472 -3.70 -20.61 -7.03
N VAL A 473 -3.96 -19.51 -7.74
CA VAL A 473 -4.68 -18.36 -7.16
C VAL A 473 -6.06 -18.77 -6.63
N ASP A 474 -6.77 -19.64 -7.35
CA ASP A 474 -8.09 -20.16 -6.96
C ASP A 474 -8.02 -21.02 -5.68
N GLU A 475 -6.93 -21.78 -5.49
CA GLU A 475 -6.72 -22.57 -4.27
C GLU A 475 -6.40 -21.67 -3.08
N ASP A 476 -5.56 -20.65 -3.26
CA ASP A 476 -5.28 -19.66 -2.22
C ASP A 476 -6.57 -18.92 -1.81
N GLU A 477 -7.43 -18.56 -2.76
CA GLU A 477 -8.72 -17.92 -2.49
C GLU A 477 -9.68 -18.82 -1.70
N LYS A 478 -9.72 -20.12 -2.02
CA LYS A 478 -10.51 -21.09 -1.24
C LYS A 478 -9.98 -21.22 0.19
N GLN A 479 -8.67 -21.21 0.38
CA GLN A 479 -8.06 -21.27 1.71
C GLN A 479 -8.38 -20.01 2.54
N GLU A 480 -8.28 -18.83 1.94
CA GLU A 480 -8.65 -17.58 2.61
C GLU A 480 -10.14 -17.53 2.97
N LEU A 481 -11.02 -17.99 2.06
CA LEU A 481 -12.45 -18.04 2.32
C LEU A 481 -12.80 -19.04 3.44
N ALA A 482 -12.07 -20.15 3.53
CA ALA A 482 -12.23 -21.10 4.63
C ALA A 482 -11.76 -20.51 5.98
N ALA A 483 -10.71 -19.69 5.96
CA ALA A 483 -10.18 -19.02 7.15
C ALA A 483 -11.07 -17.86 7.64
N ASP A 484 -11.71 -17.12 6.73
CA ASP A 484 -12.65 -16.04 7.05
C ASP A 484 -13.90 -16.07 6.13
N PRO A 485 -14.92 -16.89 6.49
CA PRO A 485 -16.12 -17.06 5.68
C PRO A 485 -16.97 -15.79 5.53
N LEU A 486 -16.79 -14.79 6.40
CA LEU A 486 -17.56 -13.54 6.37
C LEU A 486 -16.90 -12.45 5.53
N ALA A 487 -15.60 -12.57 5.23
CA ALA A 487 -14.85 -11.60 4.41
C ALA A 487 -15.59 -11.11 3.15
N PRO A 488 -16.26 -11.97 2.36
CA PRO A 488 -16.94 -11.56 1.13
C PRO A 488 -18.09 -10.58 1.35
N ILE A 489 -18.77 -10.65 2.49
CA ILE A 489 -20.02 -9.92 2.75
C ILE A 489 -19.87 -8.78 3.75
N VAL A 490 -18.76 -8.73 4.51
CA VAL A 490 -18.55 -7.72 5.57
C VAL A 490 -18.64 -6.28 5.05
N GLY A 491 -18.09 -5.99 3.89
CA GLY A 491 -18.17 -4.64 3.31
C GLY A 491 -19.60 -4.25 2.92
N ALA A 492 -20.37 -5.19 2.34
CA ALA A 492 -21.80 -5.03 2.06
C ALA A 492 -22.59 -4.73 3.33
N LEU A 493 -22.42 -5.59 4.35
CA LEU A 493 -23.13 -5.50 5.61
C LEU A 493 -22.81 -4.17 6.30
N SER A 494 -21.54 -3.78 6.32
CA SER A 494 -21.12 -2.49 6.88
C SER A 494 -21.84 -1.32 6.20
N TYR A 495 -21.90 -1.32 4.86
CA TYR A 495 -22.57 -0.27 4.09
C TYR A 495 -24.08 -0.20 4.39
N TYR A 496 -24.79 -1.34 4.39
CA TYR A 496 -26.23 -1.35 4.66
C TYR A 496 -26.56 -0.99 6.11
N ILE A 497 -25.74 -1.43 7.07
CA ILE A 497 -25.89 -1.06 8.48
C ILE A 497 -25.70 0.45 8.65
N GLN A 498 -24.66 1.03 8.05
CA GLN A 498 -24.43 2.49 8.07
C GLN A 498 -25.60 3.25 7.46
N THR A 499 -26.11 2.79 6.32
CA THR A 499 -27.27 3.39 5.65
C THR A 499 -28.53 3.33 6.51
N ALA A 500 -28.77 2.21 7.19
CA ALA A 500 -29.90 2.06 8.11
C ALA A 500 -29.78 2.99 9.33
N ILE A 501 -28.59 3.06 9.95
CA ILE A 501 -28.33 3.97 11.08
C ILE A 501 -28.59 5.41 10.67
N GLN A 502 -28.10 5.83 9.49
CA GLN A 502 -28.28 7.20 9.01
C GLN A 502 -29.75 7.53 8.72
N SER A 503 -30.49 6.57 8.17
CA SER A 503 -31.93 6.71 7.93
C SER A 503 -32.70 6.90 9.25
N LEU A 504 -32.37 6.11 10.27
CA LEU A 504 -32.97 6.22 11.60
C LEU A 504 -32.65 7.55 12.27
N LYS A 505 -31.39 8.02 12.21
CA LYS A 505 -31.01 9.36 12.71
C LYS A 505 -31.78 10.47 12.01
N SER A 506 -31.94 10.37 10.69
CA SER A 506 -32.67 11.37 9.90
C SER A 506 -34.15 11.43 10.30
N ILE A 507 -34.78 10.28 10.55
CA ILE A 507 -36.16 10.19 11.06
C ILE A 507 -36.26 10.83 12.45
N ASP A 508 -35.35 10.50 13.37
CA ASP A 508 -35.35 11.07 14.73
C ASP A 508 -35.19 12.60 14.70
N ASN A 509 -34.32 13.13 13.84
CA ASN A 509 -34.16 14.57 13.64
C ASN A 509 -35.44 15.25 13.12
N ILE A 510 -36.17 14.61 12.21
CA ILE A 510 -37.46 15.13 11.72
C ILE A 510 -38.49 15.16 12.86
N LEU A 511 -38.58 14.09 13.66
CA LEU A 511 -39.50 14.00 14.79
C LEU A 511 -39.19 15.05 15.86
N ASN A 512 -37.91 15.25 16.21
CA ASN A 512 -37.47 16.26 17.17
C ASN A 512 -37.72 17.69 16.68
N LYS A 513 -37.59 17.96 15.37
CA LYS A 513 -37.95 19.27 14.79
C LYS A 513 -39.46 19.50 14.84
N ALA A 514 -40.26 18.47 14.52
CA ALA A 514 -41.72 18.57 14.58
C ALA A 514 -42.24 18.77 16.01
N ALA A 515 -41.61 18.16 17.02
CA ALA A 515 -41.99 18.33 18.43
C ALA A 515 -41.65 19.72 19.01
N ARG A 516 -40.83 20.53 18.32
CA ARG A 516 -40.45 21.89 18.72
C ARG A 516 -41.29 22.98 18.02
N GLN A 517 -42.14 22.60 17.08
CA GLN A 517 -43.16 23.46 16.44
C GLN A 517 -44.49 23.28 17.16
#